data_AF-A0A6P3GKG7-F1
#
_entry.id   AF-A0A6P3GKG7-F1
#
_cell.length_a   1.000
_cell.length_b   1.000
_cell.length_c   1.000
_cell.angle_alpha   90.00
_cell.angle_beta   90.00
_cell.angle_gamma   90.00
#
_symmetry.space_group_name_H-M   'P 1'
#
loop_
_entity.id
_entity.type
_entity.pdbx_description
1 polymer ?
#
loop_
_entity_poly.entity_id
_entity_poly.type
_entity_poly.pdbx_seq_one_letter_code
_entity_poly.pdbx_strand_id
1 'polypeptide(L)'
;MTSWYLPWFLCSAALLLVSGMIWDWIFLRETSYLMSCWSSVGKQLTGIQELSIGEGCDKIATVQHEFLHALGFWHEQSRSDRNDYVSIIWNRIISGKERNFDFYDDQVIDSMNVPYDYSSVMHYGKTAFGNGSEPTIITRVPDFMDVIGQRMDFSDSDVLKLNQLYNCSSSLSFMESCDFELGNVCGMIQSSADSADWQRLSEVSEGPESDHSNMGRCRGSGFFMHFNSSSVNEGATAILESRILYPKRGFQCLQFFLYNSGSEDDQLNIYIREYSTAHLSRTLTLVEQIKDIPSGSWQLYHITLNATNKFRVVFEGVRGAGASLGGLSIDDINLSETRCPHHVWHIRNFTQLIGSPNGSFYSPPFYSSKGYAFQIYLNLDSLPKIGMYFHLISGANDDQLEWPCPWQQVTITILDQTPDIRQRMSKQQSLTTDPFLTIDNGNYFWDRPSKVGAQVIFPNGTQFQRGRGRGFPNFMSQEMLKSRDFIKGDDVYILLTVEDISHLNTQNDPLPTLNVNDLCASFRCENDGICILQNGKAECRCRSGDDWWYMGERCEKRGSTRDTIVIATSSTAAVFALMLIITLVSVYCTRKKYRKEPSSRTVNTIMENQYAL
;
A
#
# COMPACT_ATOMS: atom_id res chain seq x y z
N MET A 1 25.11 29.87 1.97
CA MET A 1 25.12 29.38 0.58
C MET A 1 24.94 27.88 0.66
N THR A 2 23.68 27.45 0.74
CA THR A 2 23.25 26.07 1.05
C THR A 2 22.97 25.35 -0.25
N SER A 3 23.83 24.38 -0.59
CA SER A 3 23.64 23.48 -1.70
C SER A 3 22.68 22.38 -1.27
N TRP A 4 21.38 22.62 -1.41
CA TRP A 4 20.37 21.58 -1.25
C TRP A 4 20.48 20.66 -2.47
N TYR A 5 21.15 19.51 -2.31
CA TYR A 5 21.05 18.42 -3.26
C TYR A 5 19.74 17.72 -2.95
N LEU A 6 18.70 18.06 -3.71
CA LEU A 6 17.39 17.45 -3.64
C LEU A 6 17.12 16.64 -4.91
N PRO A 7 17.89 15.59 -5.19
CA PRO A 7 17.33 14.55 -5.99
C PRO A 7 16.89 13.43 -5.05
N TRP A 8 16.02 12.57 -5.55
CA TRP A 8 15.90 11.20 -5.03
C TRP A 8 15.02 10.96 -3.80
N PHE A 9 13.76 11.39 -3.90
CA PHE A 9 12.64 10.94 -3.03
C PHE A 9 11.88 9.71 -3.57
N LEU A 10 12.44 8.99 -4.55
CA LEU A 10 11.69 7.97 -5.30
C LEU A 10 11.64 6.56 -4.68
N CYS A 11 12.27 6.29 -3.53
CA CYS A 11 12.37 4.90 -3.07
C CYS A 11 11.16 4.38 -2.25
N SER A 12 10.26 5.23 -1.75
CA SER A 12 9.24 4.76 -0.79
C SER A 12 7.79 5.11 -1.09
N ALA A 13 7.50 5.80 -2.22
CA ALA A 13 6.13 6.15 -2.64
C ALA A 13 5.76 5.71 -4.07
N ALA A 14 6.73 5.25 -4.86
CA ALA A 14 6.52 4.83 -6.25
C ALA A 14 5.86 3.44 -6.39
N LEU A 15 5.46 2.80 -5.29
CA LEU A 15 4.90 1.45 -5.27
C LEU A 15 3.38 1.37 -5.38
N LEU A 16 2.72 2.52 -5.55
CA LEU A 16 1.30 2.64 -5.86
C LEU A 16 1.04 3.21 -7.26
N LEU A 17 2.07 3.46 -8.07
CA LEU A 17 1.94 3.98 -9.43
C LEU A 17 2.12 2.85 -10.46
N VAL A 18 0.99 2.23 -10.79
CA VAL A 18 0.63 1.54 -12.04
C VAL A 18 1.78 0.98 -12.91
N SER A 19 1.92 -0.35 -12.85
CA SER A 19 2.46 -1.27 -13.86
C SER A 19 3.40 -0.72 -14.95
N GLY A 20 4.58 -0.19 -14.63
CA GLY A 20 5.66 0.02 -15.62
C GLY A 20 5.35 0.91 -16.84
N MET A 21 4.14 1.47 -16.98
CA MET A 21 3.72 2.27 -18.14
C MET A 21 4.11 3.75 -18.00
N ILE A 22 4.45 4.20 -16.79
CA ILE A 22 4.65 5.61 -16.47
C ILE A 22 6.13 6.03 -16.63
N TRP A 23 7.08 5.10 -16.49
CA TRP A 23 8.51 5.43 -16.52
C TRP A 23 9.07 5.65 -17.92
N ASP A 24 8.35 5.24 -18.98
CA ASP A 24 8.82 5.37 -20.36
C ASP A 24 8.79 6.81 -20.90
N TRP A 25 8.15 7.76 -20.20
CA TRP A 25 7.85 9.10 -20.74
C TRP A 25 7.94 10.30 -19.78
N ILE A 26 8.03 10.10 -18.45
CA ILE A 26 8.12 11.19 -17.47
C ILE A 26 9.57 11.29 -17.01
N PHE A 27 10.12 12.49 -17.11
CA PHE A 27 11.46 12.83 -16.63
C PHE A 27 11.35 13.82 -15.47
N LEU A 28 11.90 13.42 -14.33
CA LEU A 28 11.97 14.30 -13.18
C LEU A 28 13.11 15.31 -13.38
N ARG A 29 12.77 16.60 -13.36
CA ARG A 29 13.76 17.66 -13.42
C ARG A 29 13.85 18.35 -12.06
N GLU A 30 15.03 18.23 -11.44
CA GLU A 30 15.39 19.06 -10.30
C GLU A 30 15.68 20.48 -10.80
N THR A 31 14.85 21.44 -10.40
CA THR A 31 15.13 22.86 -10.62
C THR A 31 15.65 23.47 -9.33
N SER A 32 16.97 23.44 -9.14
CA SER A 32 17.71 23.90 -7.95
C SER A 32 17.58 25.41 -7.64
N TYR A 33 16.74 26.14 -8.37
CA TYR A 33 16.56 27.59 -8.22
C TYR A 33 15.09 28.05 -8.26
N LEU A 34 14.11 27.14 -8.31
CA LEU A 34 12.69 27.49 -8.36
C LEU A 34 11.93 26.76 -7.26
N MET A 35 11.36 27.51 -6.32
CA MET A 35 10.41 27.03 -5.29
C MET A 35 9.04 26.69 -5.92
N SER A 36 9.00 25.76 -6.86
CA SER A 36 7.77 25.38 -7.55
C SER A 36 7.67 23.86 -7.70
N CYS A 37 6.54 23.31 -7.31
CA CYS A 37 6.11 21.95 -7.68
C CYS A 37 5.13 22.11 -8.85
N TRP A 38 5.33 21.38 -9.94
CA TRP A 38 4.40 21.43 -11.08
C TRP A 38 4.57 20.23 -12.00
N SER A 39 3.50 19.95 -12.74
CA SER A 39 3.44 18.94 -13.79
C SER A 39 2.47 19.38 -14.89
N SER A 40 2.69 18.90 -16.11
CA SER A 40 1.71 19.05 -17.19
C SER A 40 0.53 18.10 -16.96
N VAL A 41 -0.69 18.51 -17.36
CA VAL A 41 -1.87 17.65 -17.23
C VAL A 41 -1.95 16.66 -18.39
N GLY A 42 -1.81 15.36 -18.07
CA GLY A 42 -1.82 14.26 -19.02
C GLY A 42 -0.52 14.11 -19.81
N LYS A 43 -0.44 13.04 -20.59
CA LYS A 43 0.72 12.74 -21.44
C LYS A 43 0.86 13.74 -22.58
N GLN A 44 1.90 14.56 -22.51
CA GLN A 44 2.32 15.45 -23.60
C GLN A 44 3.05 14.59 -24.64
N LEU A 45 2.56 14.48 -25.86
CA LEU A 45 3.15 13.64 -26.94
C LEU A 45 4.47 14.22 -27.49
N THR A 46 5.29 14.87 -26.65
CA THR A 46 6.46 15.68 -26.98
C THR A 46 7.79 14.98 -26.68
N GLY A 47 7.76 13.71 -26.27
CA GLY A 47 8.95 12.95 -25.85
C GLY A 47 9.15 13.06 -24.34
N ILE A 48 10.28 13.63 -23.91
CA ILE A 48 10.58 13.85 -22.49
C ILE A 48 9.57 14.83 -21.89
N GLN A 49 8.78 14.39 -20.91
CA GLN A 49 7.86 15.23 -20.16
C GLN A 49 8.45 15.60 -18.80
N GLU A 50 8.70 16.89 -18.59
CA GLU A 50 9.23 17.38 -17.32
C GLU A 50 8.15 17.38 -16.22
N LEU A 51 8.54 16.93 -15.01
CA LEU A 51 7.82 17.11 -13.76
C LEU A 51 8.80 17.65 -12.72
N SER A 52 8.43 18.74 -12.05
CA SER A 52 9.30 19.46 -11.11
C SER A 52 8.92 19.18 -9.67
N ILE A 53 9.89 18.72 -8.89
CA ILE A 53 9.85 18.60 -7.42
C ILE A 53 10.99 19.47 -6.87
N GLY A 54 10.72 20.75 -6.68
CA GLY A 54 11.68 21.72 -6.17
C GLY A 54 11.82 21.73 -4.63
N GLU A 55 12.50 22.75 -4.12
CA GLU A 55 12.67 22.96 -2.67
C GLU A 55 11.30 23.05 -1.96
N GLY A 56 11.10 22.23 -0.94
CA GLY A 56 9.86 22.15 -0.15
C GLY A 56 8.75 21.28 -0.77
N CYS A 57 9.01 20.67 -1.93
CA CYS A 57 8.10 19.74 -2.61
C CYS A 57 8.35 18.26 -2.25
N ASP A 58 9.32 18.00 -1.39
CA ASP A 58 9.81 16.69 -0.93
C ASP A 58 8.86 15.95 0.03
N LYS A 59 7.55 16.07 -0.22
CA LYS A 59 6.48 15.44 0.56
C LYS A 59 5.75 14.44 -0.31
N ILE A 60 5.45 13.26 0.23
CA ILE A 60 4.78 12.18 -0.51
C ILE A 60 3.48 12.64 -1.20
N ALA A 61 2.61 13.34 -0.47
CA ALA A 61 1.35 13.86 -1.01
C ALA A 61 1.55 14.91 -2.11
N THR A 62 2.64 15.70 -2.07
CA THR A 62 2.98 16.63 -3.14
C THR A 62 3.42 15.88 -4.39
N VAL A 63 4.27 14.87 -4.24
CA VAL A 63 4.69 14.02 -5.37
C VAL A 63 3.46 13.31 -5.98
N GLN A 64 2.62 12.71 -5.15
CA GLN A 64 1.35 12.09 -5.58
C GLN A 64 0.45 13.06 -6.37
N HIS A 65 0.31 14.30 -5.89
CA HIS A 65 -0.45 15.36 -6.56
C HIS A 65 0.10 15.70 -7.95
N GLU A 66 1.41 15.93 -8.07
CA GLU A 66 2.04 16.23 -9.36
C GLU A 66 1.98 15.06 -10.35
N PHE A 67 2.02 13.82 -9.83
CA PHE A 67 1.82 12.63 -10.66
C PHE A 67 0.37 12.45 -11.10
N LEU A 68 -0.63 12.80 -10.29
CA LEU A 68 -2.03 12.82 -10.73
C LEU A 68 -2.24 13.83 -11.86
N HIS A 69 -1.61 15.00 -11.79
CA HIS A 69 -1.54 15.91 -12.94
C HIS A 69 -0.97 15.21 -14.17
N ALA A 70 0.21 14.58 -14.07
CA ALA A 70 0.81 13.86 -15.20
C ALA A 70 -0.10 12.75 -15.77
N LEU A 71 -0.92 12.13 -14.93
CA LEU A 71 -1.90 11.10 -15.29
C LEU A 71 -3.21 11.65 -15.88
N GLY A 72 -3.38 12.97 -15.97
CA GLY A 72 -4.51 13.61 -16.65
C GLY A 72 -5.53 14.28 -15.73
N PHE A 73 -5.24 14.42 -14.44
CA PHE A 73 -6.17 15.03 -13.49
C PHE A 73 -5.90 16.52 -13.31
N TRP A 74 -6.97 17.32 -13.39
CA TRP A 74 -6.96 18.71 -12.93
C TRP A 74 -7.21 18.76 -11.42
N HIS A 75 -7.15 19.97 -10.84
CA HIS A 75 -7.54 20.17 -9.45
C HIS A 75 -9.04 19.92 -9.23
N GLU A 76 -9.41 19.42 -8.05
CA GLU A 76 -10.82 19.14 -7.73
C GLU A 76 -11.66 20.43 -7.73
N GLN A 77 -11.10 21.55 -7.25
CA GLN A 77 -11.76 22.86 -7.33
C GLN A 77 -11.76 23.47 -8.73
N SER A 78 -11.37 22.75 -9.78
CA SER A 78 -11.50 23.17 -11.18
C SER A 78 -12.62 22.43 -11.93
N ARG A 79 -13.39 21.56 -11.25
CA ARG A 79 -14.57 20.90 -11.80
C ARG A 79 -15.64 21.89 -12.26
N SER A 80 -16.42 21.48 -13.26
CA SER A 80 -17.55 22.25 -13.83
C SER A 80 -18.63 22.57 -12.78
N ASP A 81 -18.88 21.65 -11.85
CA ASP A 81 -19.87 21.73 -10.78
C ASP A 81 -19.36 22.38 -9.48
N ARG A 82 -18.09 22.82 -9.42
CA ARG A 82 -17.47 23.28 -8.16
C ARG A 82 -18.25 24.37 -7.41
N ASN A 83 -18.96 25.24 -8.15
CA ASN A 83 -19.60 26.41 -7.56
C ASN A 83 -20.82 26.02 -6.72
N ASP A 84 -21.27 24.77 -6.80
CA ASP A 84 -22.32 24.19 -5.95
C ASP A 84 -21.76 23.70 -4.60
N TYR A 85 -20.43 23.61 -4.46
CA TYR A 85 -19.75 23.07 -3.28
C TYR A 85 -18.85 24.11 -2.59
N VAL A 86 -18.25 25.01 -3.35
CA VAL A 86 -17.32 26.04 -2.87
C VAL A 86 -17.60 27.41 -3.48
N SER A 87 -17.17 28.47 -2.79
CA SER A 87 -17.17 29.85 -3.26
C SER A 87 -15.74 30.38 -3.33
N ILE A 88 -15.35 30.88 -4.50
CA ILE A 88 -14.04 31.52 -4.72
C ILE A 88 -14.15 33.01 -4.41
N ILE A 89 -13.30 33.49 -3.50
CA ILE A 89 -13.28 34.88 -3.04
C ILE A 89 -12.19 35.63 -3.79
N TRP A 90 -12.51 36.05 -5.02
CA TRP A 90 -11.56 36.58 -6.00
C TRP A 90 -10.73 37.76 -5.50
N ASN A 91 -11.30 38.66 -4.71
CA ASN A 91 -10.60 39.84 -4.19
C ASN A 91 -9.52 39.51 -3.13
N ARG A 92 -9.47 38.27 -2.65
CA ARG A 92 -8.45 37.78 -1.71
C ARG A 92 -7.30 37.05 -2.40
N ILE A 93 -7.40 36.81 -3.71
CA ILE A 93 -6.36 36.13 -4.49
C ILE A 93 -5.26 37.14 -4.85
N ILE A 94 -4.00 36.71 -4.77
CA ILE A 94 -2.86 37.52 -5.20
C ILE A 94 -2.97 37.80 -6.71
N SER A 95 -2.80 39.07 -7.08
CA SER A 95 -2.85 39.51 -8.49
C SER A 95 -1.98 38.64 -9.40
N GLY A 96 -2.54 38.14 -10.48
CA GLY A 96 -1.87 37.27 -11.46
C GLY A 96 -1.94 35.77 -11.14
N LYS A 97 -2.62 35.36 -10.05
CA LYS A 97 -2.85 33.95 -9.67
C LYS A 97 -4.30 33.50 -9.82
N GLU A 98 -5.17 34.36 -10.36
CA GLU A 98 -6.60 34.11 -10.54
C GLU A 98 -6.84 32.89 -11.43
N ARG A 99 -6.02 32.69 -12.47
CA ARG A 99 -6.13 31.54 -13.40
C ARG A 99 -6.00 30.17 -12.73
N ASN A 100 -5.35 30.09 -11.57
CA ASN A 100 -5.26 28.84 -10.80
C ASN A 100 -6.63 28.41 -10.21
N PHE A 101 -7.61 29.31 -10.26
CA PHE A 101 -8.99 29.07 -9.86
C PHE A 101 -9.91 29.07 -11.07
N ASP A 102 -9.41 28.88 -12.29
CA ASP A 102 -10.28 28.63 -13.42
C ASP A 102 -10.93 27.24 -13.25
N PHE A 103 -12.17 27.11 -13.71
CA PHE A 103 -12.87 25.85 -13.82
C PHE A 103 -13.14 25.56 -15.29
N TYR A 104 -13.27 24.29 -15.63
CA TYR A 104 -13.42 23.85 -17.00
C TYR A 104 -14.80 23.21 -17.21
N ASP A 105 -15.30 23.26 -18.44
CA ASP A 105 -16.56 22.62 -18.81
C ASP A 105 -16.40 21.12 -19.04
N ASP A 106 -17.53 20.45 -19.26
CA ASP A 106 -17.59 19.01 -19.45
C ASP A 106 -16.96 18.52 -20.77
N GLN A 107 -16.50 19.43 -21.65
CA GLN A 107 -15.72 19.08 -22.84
C GLN A 107 -14.23 18.87 -22.52
N VAL A 108 -13.77 19.43 -21.40
CA VAL A 108 -12.37 19.38 -20.96
C VAL A 108 -12.18 18.47 -19.76
N ILE A 109 -13.13 18.45 -18.82
CA ILE A 109 -13.08 17.63 -17.60
C ILE A 109 -14.23 16.62 -17.59
N ASP A 110 -13.91 15.37 -17.24
CA ASP A 110 -14.89 14.34 -16.93
C ASP A 110 -14.86 14.05 -15.43
N SER A 111 -16.01 14.17 -14.75
CA SER A 111 -16.16 13.84 -13.33
C SER A 111 -16.21 12.33 -13.06
N MET A 112 -16.34 11.52 -14.11
CA MET A 112 -16.48 10.06 -14.08
C MET A 112 -17.62 9.58 -13.16
N ASN A 113 -18.67 10.40 -13.05
CA ASN A 113 -19.82 10.17 -12.18
C ASN A 113 -19.42 9.96 -10.70
N VAL A 114 -18.35 10.61 -10.26
CA VAL A 114 -17.91 10.65 -8.86
C VAL A 114 -18.30 12.00 -8.24
N PRO A 115 -18.92 12.02 -7.03
CA PRO A 115 -19.27 13.25 -6.34
C PRO A 115 -18.09 14.20 -6.12
N TYR A 116 -18.37 15.47 -5.83
CA TYR A 116 -17.33 16.43 -5.45
C TYR A 116 -16.65 16.02 -4.14
N ASP A 117 -15.33 15.95 -4.15
CA ASP A 117 -14.56 15.44 -3.01
C ASP A 117 -13.77 16.54 -2.29
N TYR A 118 -14.29 16.99 -1.13
CA TYR A 118 -13.58 17.93 -0.27
C TYR A 118 -12.24 17.39 0.25
N SER A 119 -12.07 16.07 0.33
CA SER A 119 -10.87 15.40 0.86
C SER A 119 -9.83 15.03 -0.21
N SER A 120 -10.09 15.36 -1.48
CA SER A 120 -9.17 15.07 -2.59
C SER A 120 -7.79 15.70 -2.37
N VAL A 121 -6.73 14.93 -2.64
CA VAL A 121 -5.35 15.47 -2.63
C VAL A 121 -5.16 16.52 -3.72
N MET A 122 -6.03 16.51 -4.75
CA MET A 122 -6.08 17.47 -5.84
C MET A 122 -6.86 18.75 -5.47
N HIS A 123 -7.44 18.85 -4.28
CA HIS A 123 -8.12 20.06 -3.83
C HIS A 123 -7.11 21.06 -3.22
N TYR A 124 -7.30 22.35 -3.51
CA TYR A 124 -6.58 23.44 -2.85
C TYR A 124 -7.03 23.65 -1.41
N GLY A 125 -6.10 24.05 -0.54
CA GLY A 125 -6.43 24.48 0.82
C GLY A 125 -7.13 25.84 0.81
N LYS A 126 -7.87 26.13 1.89
CA LYS A 126 -8.70 27.34 2.01
C LYS A 126 -7.96 28.66 1.81
N THR A 127 -6.65 28.73 2.06
CA THR A 127 -5.81 29.93 1.93
C THR A 127 -4.91 29.92 0.69
N ALA A 128 -5.14 29.03 -0.28
CA ALA A 128 -4.31 28.93 -1.48
C ALA A 128 -4.22 30.28 -2.21
N PHE A 129 -3.00 30.69 -2.57
CA PHE A 129 -2.72 31.97 -3.25
C PHE A 129 -3.38 33.22 -2.64
N GLY A 130 -3.65 33.20 -1.33
CA GLY A 130 -4.29 34.29 -0.62
C GLY A 130 -3.34 35.44 -0.27
N ASN A 131 -3.86 36.67 -0.32
CA ASN A 131 -3.20 37.85 0.22
C ASN A 131 -3.58 38.04 1.69
N GLY A 132 -2.87 37.34 2.59
CA GLY A 132 -3.11 37.36 4.04
C GLY A 132 -3.60 36.02 4.60
N SER A 133 -4.23 36.04 5.78
CA SER A 133 -4.72 34.85 6.48
C SER A 133 -6.17 34.48 6.14
N GLU A 134 -6.88 35.35 5.44
CA GLU A 134 -8.27 35.14 5.06
C GLU A 134 -8.40 34.07 3.95
N PRO A 135 -9.43 33.20 3.99
CA PRO A 135 -9.60 32.15 2.99
C PRO A 135 -9.97 32.71 1.61
N THR A 136 -9.35 32.17 0.57
CA THR A 136 -9.68 32.37 -0.85
C THR A 136 -10.74 31.39 -1.34
N ILE A 137 -10.85 30.21 -0.71
CA ILE A 137 -11.89 29.21 -0.96
C ILE A 137 -12.72 29.04 0.31
N ILE A 138 -14.03 29.23 0.21
CA ILE A 138 -14.98 28.99 1.29
C ILE A 138 -15.90 27.84 0.87
N THR A 139 -15.93 26.74 1.65
CA THR A 139 -16.86 25.65 1.42
C THR A 139 -18.28 26.09 1.76
N ARG A 140 -19.28 25.70 0.96
CA ARG A 140 -20.68 26.05 1.22
C ARG A 140 -21.22 25.37 2.49
N VAL A 141 -20.73 24.17 2.75
CA VAL A 141 -20.95 23.45 4.01
C VAL A 141 -19.73 23.73 4.92
N PRO A 142 -19.92 24.42 6.05
CA PRO A 142 -18.82 24.87 6.92
C PRO A 142 -17.94 23.75 7.47
N ASP A 143 -18.51 22.56 7.68
CA ASP A 143 -17.81 21.39 8.26
C ASP A 143 -16.59 20.95 7.41
N PHE A 144 -16.55 21.31 6.13
CA PHE A 144 -15.44 20.98 5.22
C PHE A 144 -14.38 22.07 5.10
N MET A 145 -14.50 23.19 5.81
CA MET A 145 -13.56 24.31 5.70
C MET A 145 -12.11 23.91 6.00
N ASP A 146 -11.92 23.02 6.96
CA ASP A 146 -10.60 22.53 7.40
C ASP A 146 -10.28 21.11 6.87
N VAL A 147 -11.18 20.55 6.05
CA VAL A 147 -10.98 19.28 5.32
C VAL A 147 -10.27 19.53 3.99
N ILE A 148 -10.65 20.61 3.28
CA ILE A 148 -10.08 20.93 1.97
C ILE A 148 -8.57 21.22 2.05
N GLY A 149 -7.84 20.68 1.07
CA GLY A 149 -6.39 20.86 1.00
C GLY A 149 -5.58 19.93 1.90
N GLN A 150 -6.15 18.80 2.31
CA GLN A 150 -5.40 17.74 2.97
C GLN A 150 -4.18 17.32 2.12
N ARG A 151 -3.08 16.96 2.79
CA ARG A 151 -1.81 16.54 2.17
C ARG A 151 -1.26 15.30 2.89
N MET A 152 -2.11 14.30 3.06
CA MET A 152 -1.79 13.02 3.71
C MET A 152 -1.51 11.96 2.65
N ASP A 153 -2.54 11.60 1.87
CA ASP A 153 -2.49 10.59 0.80
C ASP A 153 -3.64 10.86 -0.21
N PHE A 154 -3.81 10.00 -1.22
CA PHE A 154 -4.99 9.96 -2.08
C PHE A 154 -6.27 9.74 -1.26
N SER A 155 -7.36 10.42 -1.64
CA SER A 155 -8.69 10.04 -1.15
C SER A 155 -9.22 8.80 -1.86
N ASP A 156 -10.26 8.18 -1.31
CA ASP A 156 -10.97 7.07 -1.97
C ASP A 156 -11.51 7.49 -3.35
N SER A 157 -11.94 8.75 -3.50
CA SER A 157 -12.44 9.28 -4.77
C SER A 157 -11.32 9.50 -5.79
N ASP A 158 -10.14 9.96 -5.36
CA ASP A 158 -8.96 10.08 -6.23
C ASP A 158 -8.58 8.70 -6.79
N VAL A 159 -8.52 7.68 -5.93
CA VAL A 159 -8.22 6.29 -6.31
C VAL A 159 -9.31 5.71 -7.23
N LEU A 160 -10.58 5.94 -6.94
CA LEU A 160 -11.70 5.48 -7.76
C LEU A 160 -11.63 6.06 -9.18
N LYS A 161 -11.48 7.38 -9.30
CA LYS A 161 -11.36 8.07 -10.58
C LYS A 161 -10.15 7.58 -11.38
N LEU A 162 -8.99 7.44 -10.74
CA LEU A 162 -7.77 6.94 -11.39
C LEU A 162 -7.94 5.50 -11.89
N ASN A 163 -8.52 4.63 -11.06
CA ASN A 163 -8.76 3.23 -11.42
C ASN A 163 -9.78 3.09 -12.56
N GLN A 164 -10.82 3.92 -12.59
CA GLN A 164 -11.77 3.96 -13.71
C GLN A 164 -11.09 4.42 -15.00
N LEU A 165 -10.29 5.49 -14.96
CA LEU A 165 -9.60 6.03 -16.12
C LEU A 165 -8.62 5.02 -16.75
N TYR A 166 -7.91 4.25 -15.93
CA TYR A 166 -6.92 3.26 -16.37
C TYR A 166 -7.41 1.80 -16.36
N ASN A 167 -8.70 1.57 -16.10
CA ASN A 167 -9.31 0.23 -15.99
C ASN A 167 -8.53 -0.72 -15.04
N CYS A 168 -8.11 -0.20 -13.89
CA CYS A 168 -7.33 -0.95 -12.91
C CYS A 168 -8.20 -2.00 -12.20
N SER A 169 -7.86 -3.29 -12.33
CA SER A 169 -8.53 -4.40 -11.65
C SER A 169 -7.72 -5.02 -10.51
N SER A 170 -6.43 -4.70 -10.42
CA SER A 170 -5.54 -5.12 -9.34
C SER A 170 -4.38 -4.14 -9.19
N SER A 171 -3.67 -4.20 -8.07
CA SER A 171 -2.43 -3.44 -7.89
C SER A 171 -1.21 -4.38 -7.85
N LEU A 172 -0.01 -3.80 -7.90
CA LEU A 172 1.24 -4.56 -7.84
C LEU A 172 1.51 -5.10 -6.43
N SER A 173 1.14 -4.36 -5.39
CA SER A 173 1.58 -4.60 -4.01
C SER A 173 0.47 -5.09 -3.08
N PHE A 174 -0.81 -4.86 -3.37
CA PHE A 174 -1.89 -5.36 -2.51
C PHE A 174 -2.03 -6.88 -2.69
N MET A 175 -2.14 -7.61 -1.57
CA MET A 175 -2.40 -9.04 -1.60
C MET A 175 -3.73 -9.41 -0.92
N GLU A 176 -3.91 -8.96 0.32
CA GLU A 176 -5.05 -9.35 1.14
C GLU A 176 -5.37 -8.29 2.20
N SER A 177 -6.66 -8.14 2.52
CA SER A 177 -7.15 -7.51 3.74
C SER A 177 -8.29 -8.36 4.30
N CYS A 178 -8.29 -8.60 5.61
CA CYS A 178 -9.30 -9.39 6.30
C CYS A 178 -9.58 -8.85 7.70
N ASP A 179 -10.79 -8.32 7.88
CA ASP A 179 -11.39 -7.77 9.10
C ASP A 179 -12.45 -8.71 9.70
N PHE A 180 -12.60 -9.91 9.13
CA PHE A 180 -13.57 -10.93 9.54
C PHE A 180 -15.05 -10.51 9.56
N GLU A 181 -15.43 -9.38 8.96
CA GLU A 181 -16.82 -8.88 8.98
C GLU A 181 -17.80 -9.80 8.23
N LEU A 182 -17.31 -10.58 7.26
CA LEU A 182 -18.10 -11.55 6.51
C LEU A 182 -17.91 -12.98 7.04
N GLY A 183 -19.00 -13.76 7.05
CA GLY A 183 -19.00 -15.14 7.54
C GLY A 183 -18.13 -16.13 6.74
N ASN A 184 -17.67 -15.75 5.55
CA ASN A 184 -16.71 -16.55 4.78
C ASN A 184 -15.25 -16.33 5.24
N VAL A 185 -15.00 -15.45 6.22
CA VAL A 185 -13.69 -15.14 6.82
C VAL A 185 -12.60 -14.96 5.77
N CYS A 186 -12.91 -14.24 4.69
CA CYS A 186 -11.99 -13.93 3.58
C CYS A 186 -11.45 -15.17 2.84
N GLY A 187 -12.08 -16.33 3.04
CA GLY A 187 -11.62 -17.63 2.52
C GLY A 187 -10.51 -18.27 3.35
N MET A 188 -10.28 -17.79 4.58
CA MET A 188 -9.41 -18.48 5.53
C MET A 188 -10.01 -19.84 5.91
N ILE A 189 -9.13 -20.81 6.17
CA ILE A 189 -9.52 -22.16 6.58
C ILE A 189 -8.86 -22.52 7.90
N GLN A 190 -9.43 -23.49 8.59
CA GLN A 190 -8.83 -24.10 9.76
C GLN A 190 -8.43 -25.53 9.47
N SER A 191 -7.45 -26.03 10.22
CA SER A 191 -7.09 -27.43 10.19
C SER A 191 -8.10 -28.24 11.02
N SER A 192 -8.26 -29.52 10.69
CA SER A 192 -9.06 -30.46 11.50
C SER A 192 -8.17 -31.47 12.23
N ALA A 193 -6.85 -31.29 12.18
CA ALA A 193 -5.84 -32.23 12.67
C ALA A 193 -5.13 -31.75 13.94
N ASP A 194 -5.46 -30.55 14.40
CA ASP A 194 -4.96 -29.85 15.58
C ASP A 194 -5.92 -29.99 16.78
N SER A 195 -5.52 -29.43 17.92
CA SER A 195 -6.16 -29.72 19.20
C SER A 195 -7.39 -28.84 19.47
N ALA A 196 -7.51 -27.72 18.77
CA ALA A 196 -8.57 -26.74 18.94
C ALA A 196 -8.74 -25.87 17.68
N ASP A 197 -9.89 -25.22 17.59
CA ASP A 197 -10.26 -24.37 16.45
C ASP A 197 -10.27 -22.89 16.84
N TRP A 198 -9.94 -22.02 15.88
CA TRP A 198 -10.19 -20.58 16.04
C TRP A 198 -11.69 -20.31 15.89
N GLN A 199 -12.25 -19.43 16.71
CA GLN A 199 -13.68 -19.10 16.70
C GLN A 199 -13.89 -17.67 16.23
N ARG A 200 -14.81 -17.47 15.29
CA ARG A 200 -15.22 -16.12 14.88
C ARG A 200 -16.22 -15.57 15.90
N LEU A 201 -15.79 -14.63 16.71
CA LEU A 201 -16.57 -14.06 17.82
C LEU A 201 -16.68 -12.54 17.67
N SER A 202 -17.70 -11.96 18.32
CA SER A 202 -17.86 -10.50 18.42
C SER A 202 -17.38 -9.93 19.76
N GLU A 203 -17.29 -10.78 20.79
CA GLU A 203 -16.86 -10.42 22.14
C GLU A 203 -16.34 -11.66 22.89
N VAL A 204 -15.47 -11.45 23.88
CA VAL A 204 -14.99 -12.48 24.82
C VAL A 204 -15.06 -11.91 26.23
N SER A 205 -15.53 -12.68 27.20
CA SER A 205 -15.78 -12.21 28.58
C SER A 205 -14.53 -11.68 29.30
N GLU A 206 -13.37 -12.32 29.08
CA GLU A 206 -12.07 -11.87 29.62
C GLU A 206 -11.36 -10.87 28.70
N GLY A 207 -12.05 -10.42 27.65
CA GLY A 207 -11.53 -9.53 26.63
C GLY A 207 -11.07 -10.23 25.34
N PRO A 208 -11.16 -9.55 24.20
CA PRO A 208 -11.64 -8.17 24.05
C PRO A 208 -13.18 -8.06 24.07
N GLU A 209 -13.70 -6.93 24.58
CA GLU A 209 -15.15 -6.63 24.62
C GLU A 209 -15.74 -6.32 23.23
N SER A 210 -14.88 -6.02 22.26
CA SER A 210 -15.26 -5.76 20.86
C SER A 210 -14.08 -6.02 19.92
N ASP A 211 -14.37 -6.12 18.62
CA ASP A 211 -13.41 -6.17 17.53
C ASP A 211 -12.52 -4.93 17.46
N HIS A 212 -11.35 -5.07 16.84
CA HIS A 212 -10.48 -3.93 16.56
C HIS A 212 -11.04 -3.10 15.41
N SER A 213 -11.67 -3.71 14.40
CA SER A 213 -12.08 -3.01 13.17
C SER A 213 -12.97 -1.80 13.46
N ASN A 214 -14.00 -1.99 14.28
CA ASN A 214 -15.00 -0.98 14.64
C ASN A 214 -14.84 -0.43 16.06
N MET A 215 -14.05 -1.08 16.94
CA MET A 215 -13.90 -0.71 18.36
C MET A 215 -15.25 -0.59 19.08
N GLY A 216 -16.21 -1.46 18.76
CA GLY A 216 -17.54 -1.44 19.37
C GLY A 216 -18.39 -0.19 19.05
N ARG A 217 -17.98 0.65 18.09
CA ARG A 217 -18.75 1.83 17.64
C ARG A 217 -20.14 1.45 17.12
N CYS A 218 -20.27 0.25 16.55
CA CYS A 218 -21.52 -0.28 16.01
C CYS A 218 -21.92 -1.54 16.79
N ARG A 219 -23.00 -1.45 17.58
CA ARG A 219 -23.50 -2.58 18.38
C ARG A 219 -24.01 -3.72 17.50
N GLY A 220 -23.55 -4.95 17.75
CA GLY A 220 -23.98 -6.15 17.02
C GLY A 220 -23.29 -6.35 15.66
N SER A 221 -22.21 -5.61 15.41
CA SER A 221 -21.31 -5.73 14.25
C SER A 221 -19.88 -5.67 14.76
N GLY A 222 -18.92 -6.15 13.97
CA GLY A 222 -17.56 -6.36 14.46
C GLY A 222 -17.30 -7.81 14.80
N PHE A 223 -16.30 -8.41 14.16
CA PHE A 223 -15.89 -9.77 14.44
C PHE A 223 -14.38 -9.93 14.40
N PHE A 224 -13.85 -10.86 15.19
CA PHE A 224 -12.45 -11.25 15.19
C PHE A 224 -12.33 -12.76 15.32
N MET A 225 -11.13 -13.29 15.08
CA MET A 225 -10.84 -14.71 15.32
C MET A 225 -10.22 -14.89 16.70
N HIS A 226 -10.74 -15.82 17.49
CA HIS A 226 -10.31 -16.08 18.86
C HIS A 226 -9.91 -17.54 19.07
N PHE A 227 -8.71 -17.75 19.63
CA PHE A 227 -8.26 -19.04 20.14
C PHE A 227 -8.43 -19.06 21.66
N ASN A 228 -9.40 -19.84 22.15
CA ASN A 228 -9.69 -19.96 23.57
C ASN A 228 -8.72 -20.92 24.27
N SER A 229 -7.64 -20.37 24.81
CA SER A 229 -6.57 -21.13 25.46
C SER A 229 -6.98 -21.66 26.85
N SER A 230 -7.96 -21.04 27.52
CA SER A 230 -8.49 -21.50 28.82
C SER A 230 -9.18 -22.87 28.76
N SER A 231 -9.66 -23.27 27.57
CA SER A 231 -10.44 -24.49 27.36
C SER A 231 -9.62 -25.72 26.95
N VAL A 232 -8.30 -25.57 26.82
CA VAL A 232 -7.39 -26.57 26.24
C VAL A 232 -6.18 -26.84 27.14
N ASN A 233 -5.54 -28.00 26.95
CA ASN A 233 -4.35 -28.39 27.70
C ASN A 233 -3.11 -27.61 27.22
N GLU A 234 -2.10 -27.51 28.09
CA GLU A 234 -0.77 -27.01 27.73
C GLU A 234 -0.23 -27.72 26.47
N GLY A 235 0.33 -26.94 25.55
CA GLY A 235 0.86 -27.42 24.27
C GLY A 235 -0.19 -27.67 23.19
N ALA A 236 -1.49 -27.53 23.49
CA ALA A 236 -2.54 -27.55 22.48
C ALA A 236 -2.37 -26.39 21.49
N THR A 237 -2.64 -26.67 20.22
CA THR A 237 -2.53 -25.69 19.14
C THR A 237 -3.84 -25.54 18.38
N ALA A 238 -4.04 -24.34 17.80
CA ALA A 238 -5.11 -24.02 16.87
C ALA A 238 -4.55 -23.30 15.64
N ILE A 239 -4.90 -23.76 14.44
CA ILE A 239 -4.34 -23.31 13.17
C ILE A 239 -5.41 -22.59 12.33
N LEU A 240 -5.10 -21.37 11.92
CA LEU A 240 -5.84 -20.58 10.95
C LEU A 240 -4.95 -20.31 9.73
N GLU A 241 -5.43 -20.62 8.54
CA GLU A 241 -4.67 -20.45 7.29
C GLU A 241 -5.39 -19.52 6.33
N SER A 242 -4.63 -18.63 5.72
CA SER A 242 -5.10 -17.87 4.56
C SER A 242 -5.47 -18.77 3.36
N ARG A 243 -6.23 -18.21 2.41
CA ARG A 243 -6.35 -18.77 1.06
C ARG A 243 -4.98 -18.81 0.37
N ILE A 244 -4.89 -19.49 -0.78
CA ILE A 244 -3.64 -19.45 -1.56
C ILE A 244 -3.43 -18.05 -2.13
N LEU A 245 -2.26 -17.49 -1.87
CA LEU A 245 -1.81 -16.17 -2.28
C LEU A 245 -0.73 -16.30 -3.36
N TYR A 246 -0.67 -15.32 -4.27
CA TYR A 246 0.19 -15.33 -5.45
C TYR A 246 1.08 -14.08 -5.46
N PRO A 247 2.32 -14.15 -4.94
CA PRO A 247 3.21 -13.00 -4.90
C PRO A 247 3.67 -12.60 -6.31
N LYS A 248 3.75 -11.30 -6.55
CA LYS A 248 4.29 -10.66 -7.76
C LYS A 248 5.69 -10.11 -7.53
N ARG A 249 6.10 -9.95 -6.27
CA ARG A 249 7.41 -9.49 -5.81
C ARG A 249 8.02 -10.53 -4.86
N GLY A 250 9.29 -10.36 -4.50
CA GLY A 250 10.03 -11.29 -3.65
C GLY A 250 10.03 -10.94 -2.16
N PHE A 251 9.17 -10.04 -1.72
CA PHE A 251 9.09 -9.58 -0.33
C PHE A 251 7.71 -9.06 0.02
N GLN A 252 7.28 -9.30 1.24
CA GLN A 252 5.98 -8.88 1.76
C GLN A 252 6.08 -8.40 3.20
N CYS A 253 5.07 -7.65 3.62
CA CYS A 253 4.82 -7.27 4.99
C CYS A 253 3.43 -7.74 5.38
N LEU A 254 3.39 -8.70 6.31
CA LEU A 254 2.17 -9.11 6.99
C LEU A 254 1.99 -8.23 8.22
N GLN A 255 0.77 -7.73 8.43
CA GLN A 255 0.42 -7.01 9.65
C GLN A 255 -0.96 -7.43 10.14
N PHE A 256 -1.16 -7.35 11.45
CA PHE A 256 -2.42 -7.70 12.11
C PHE A 256 -2.44 -7.15 13.53
N PHE A 257 -3.63 -7.02 14.10
CA PHE A 257 -3.83 -6.70 15.50
C PHE A 257 -4.02 -7.98 16.30
N LEU A 258 -3.37 -8.05 17.47
CA LEU A 258 -3.40 -9.19 18.38
C LEU A 258 -3.78 -8.72 19.79
N TYR A 259 -4.72 -9.41 20.42
CA TYR A 259 -5.13 -9.18 21.80
C TYR A 259 -4.88 -10.44 22.62
N ASN A 260 -4.33 -10.30 23.82
CA ASN A 260 -4.15 -11.40 24.77
C ASN A 260 -5.02 -11.21 26.02
N SER A 261 -5.93 -12.15 26.28
CA SER A 261 -6.65 -12.33 27.55
C SER A 261 -6.26 -13.62 28.27
N GLY A 262 -5.31 -14.37 27.71
CA GLY A 262 -4.79 -15.62 28.26
C GLY A 262 -3.56 -15.42 29.14
N SER A 263 -2.69 -16.43 29.14
CA SER A 263 -1.42 -16.41 29.86
C SER A 263 -0.37 -15.59 29.11
N GLU A 264 0.65 -15.08 29.82
CA GLU A 264 1.86 -14.50 29.19
C GLU A 264 2.69 -15.57 28.44
N ASP A 265 2.55 -16.84 28.84
CA ASP A 265 3.20 -18.00 28.19
C ASP A 265 2.50 -18.44 26.89
N ASP A 266 1.28 -17.94 26.62
CA ASP A 266 0.60 -18.23 25.37
C ASP A 266 1.32 -17.51 24.22
N GLN A 267 1.46 -18.18 23.07
CA GLN A 267 2.24 -17.66 21.95
C GLN A 267 1.53 -17.83 20.62
N LEU A 268 1.88 -16.98 19.65
CA LEU A 268 1.40 -17.05 18.27
C LEU A 268 2.60 -17.32 17.34
N ASN A 269 2.58 -18.47 16.67
CA ASN A 269 3.57 -18.82 15.66
C ASN A 269 3.03 -18.46 14.27
N ILE A 270 3.86 -17.83 13.45
CA ILE A 270 3.54 -17.52 12.05
C ILE A 270 4.40 -18.41 11.16
N TYR A 271 3.76 -19.14 10.25
CA TYR A 271 4.43 -19.93 9.23
C TYR A 271 4.04 -19.49 7.83
N ILE A 272 4.93 -19.77 6.89
CA ILE A 272 4.63 -19.75 5.46
C ILE A 272 4.57 -21.20 4.98
N ARG A 273 3.46 -21.56 4.33
CA ARG A 273 3.34 -22.80 3.56
C ARG A 273 3.47 -22.50 2.08
N GLU A 274 4.62 -22.79 1.51
CA GLU A 274 4.94 -22.51 0.11
C GLU A 274 4.72 -23.74 -0.79
N TYR A 275 4.21 -23.52 -2.01
CA TYR A 275 3.88 -24.57 -2.96
C TYR A 275 4.72 -24.42 -4.24
N SER A 276 5.75 -25.26 -4.38
CA SER A 276 6.57 -25.29 -5.59
C SER A 276 5.86 -26.02 -6.75
N THR A 277 6.13 -25.60 -7.97
CA THR A 277 5.72 -26.32 -9.20
C THR A 277 6.68 -27.45 -9.56
N ALA A 278 7.95 -27.38 -9.14
CA ALA A 278 8.99 -28.34 -9.49
C ALA A 278 8.90 -29.64 -8.68
N HIS A 279 8.37 -29.57 -7.47
CA HIS A 279 8.09 -30.71 -6.61
C HIS A 279 6.70 -30.51 -6.03
N LEU A 280 5.87 -31.56 -5.97
CA LEU A 280 4.65 -31.61 -5.13
C LEU A 280 4.95 -31.44 -3.61
N SER A 281 6.14 -30.94 -3.27
CA SER A 281 6.61 -30.63 -1.94
C SER A 281 5.87 -29.41 -1.41
N ARG A 282 5.27 -29.58 -0.24
CA ARG A 282 4.71 -28.51 0.58
C ARG A 282 5.75 -28.20 1.63
N THR A 283 6.37 -27.03 1.55
CA THR A 283 7.35 -26.61 2.55
C THR A 283 6.65 -25.70 3.55
N LEU A 284 6.62 -26.11 4.81
CA LEU A 284 6.15 -25.29 5.92
C LEU A 284 7.37 -24.73 6.65
N THR A 285 7.48 -23.40 6.69
CA THR A 285 8.61 -22.70 7.29
C THR A 285 8.09 -21.76 8.37
N LEU A 286 8.58 -21.93 9.59
CA LEU A 286 8.33 -20.97 10.68
C LEU A 286 9.06 -19.67 10.34
N VAL A 287 8.33 -18.56 10.33
CA VAL A 287 8.90 -17.23 10.04
C VAL A 287 8.99 -16.34 11.27
N GLU A 288 8.06 -16.48 12.22
CA GLU A 288 8.07 -15.68 13.44
C GLU A 288 7.45 -16.45 14.62
N GLN A 289 7.96 -16.19 15.83
CA GLN A 289 7.35 -16.63 17.08
C GLN A 289 7.07 -15.42 17.97
N ILE A 290 5.80 -15.09 18.14
CA ILE A 290 5.37 -13.98 18.99
C ILE A 290 5.09 -14.54 20.39
N LYS A 291 5.91 -14.14 21.35
CA LYS A 291 5.84 -14.50 22.77
C LYS A 291 5.70 -13.25 23.63
N ASP A 292 5.46 -13.42 24.93
CA ASP A 292 5.37 -12.32 25.90
C ASP A 292 4.36 -11.24 25.46
N ILE A 293 3.22 -11.66 24.91
CA ILE A 293 2.22 -10.77 24.32
C ILE A 293 1.54 -9.98 25.45
N PRO A 294 1.65 -8.64 25.47
CA PRO A 294 1.01 -7.81 26.48
C PRO A 294 -0.48 -8.08 26.57
N SER A 295 -0.98 -8.33 27.78
CA SER A 295 -2.40 -8.60 28.00
C SER A 295 -3.25 -7.32 28.05
N GLY A 296 -4.54 -7.47 27.77
CA GLY A 296 -5.54 -6.43 28.03
C GLY A 296 -5.60 -5.27 27.01
N SER A 297 -4.93 -5.38 25.86
CA SER A 297 -5.01 -4.35 24.80
C SER A 297 -4.64 -4.90 23.42
N TRP A 298 -5.22 -4.34 22.36
CA TRP A 298 -4.86 -4.66 20.98
C TRP A 298 -3.44 -4.17 20.67
N GLN A 299 -2.63 -5.03 20.05
CA GLN A 299 -1.25 -4.75 19.67
C GLN A 299 -1.05 -4.97 18.17
N LEU A 300 -0.51 -3.98 17.48
CA LEU A 300 -0.14 -4.09 16.07
C LEU A 300 1.20 -4.81 15.90
N TYR A 301 1.20 -5.91 15.13
CA TYR A 301 2.41 -6.65 14.75
C TYR A 301 2.71 -6.50 13.25
N HIS A 302 4.00 -6.53 12.90
CA HIS A 302 4.49 -6.55 11.53
C HIS A 302 5.50 -7.68 11.34
N ILE A 303 5.27 -8.55 10.36
CA ILE A 303 6.13 -9.70 10.05
C ILE A 303 6.64 -9.57 8.62
N THR A 304 7.96 -9.57 8.48
CA THR A 304 8.61 -9.51 7.17
C THR A 304 8.62 -10.90 6.54
N LEU A 305 8.09 -11.02 5.32
CA LEU A 305 8.04 -12.26 4.56
C LEU A 305 8.83 -12.11 3.25
N ASN A 306 9.29 -13.24 2.70
CA ASN A 306 10.09 -13.31 1.47
C ASN A 306 9.64 -14.47 0.56
N ALA A 307 8.33 -14.70 0.49
CA ALA A 307 7.77 -15.75 -0.35
C ALA A 307 7.89 -15.37 -1.83
N THR A 308 8.22 -16.35 -2.68
CA THR A 308 8.41 -16.14 -4.13
C THR A 308 7.50 -17.03 -4.97
N ASN A 309 7.09 -18.17 -4.43
CA ASN A 309 6.06 -19.02 -5.04
C ASN A 309 4.71 -18.75 -4.39
N LYS A 310 3.64 -19.32 -4.94
CA LYS A 310 2.32 -19.26 -4.30
C LYS A 310 2.39 -19.87 -2.90
N PHE A 311 1.75 -19.24 -1.93
CA PHE A 311 1.88 -19.63 -0.52
C PHE A 311 0.59 -19.40 0.27
N ARG A 312 0.59 -19.88 1.51
CA ARG A 312 -0.35 -19.49 2.56
C ARG A 312 0.42 -18.96 3.76
N VAL A 313 -0.11 -17.93 4.38
CA VAL A 313 0.19 -17.58 5.77
C VAL A 313 -0.61 -18.51 6.69
N VAL A 314 0.06 -19.05 7.71
CA VAL A 314 -0.49 -19.95 8.72
C VAL A 314 -0.25 -19.32 10.09
N PHE A 315 -1.33 -19.08 10.81
CA PHE A 315 -1.36 -18.56 12.18
C PHE A 315 -1.64 -19.72 13.12
N GLU A 316 -0.68 -20.05 13.98
CA GLU A 316 -0.82 -21.13 14.96
C GLU A 316 -0.78 -20.54 16.38
N GLY A 317 -1.93 -20.53 17.05
CA GLY A 317 -2.02 -20.20 18.47
C GLY A 317 -1.60 -21.41 19.29
N VAL A 318 -0.77 -21.21 20.32
CA VAL A 318 -0.25 -22.27 21.18
C VAL A 318 -0.52 -21.94 22.63
N ARG A 319 -1.10 -22.91 23.36
CA ARG A 319 -1.32 -22.82 24.80
C ARG A 319 -0.01 -23.00 25.58
N GLY A 320 0.36 -22.00 26.37
CA GLY A 320 1.50 -22.02 27.27
C GLY A 320 1.23 -22.72 28.62
N ALA A 321 2.26 -22.75 29.48
CA ALA A 321 2.21 -23.45 30.77
C ALA A 321 1.44 -22.68 31.87
N GLY A 322 1.54 -21.36 31.90
CA GLY A 322 0.89 -20.50 32.91
C GLY A 322 -0.64 -20.53 32.81
N ALA A 323 -1.35 -20.23 33.90
CA ALA A 323 -2.81 -20.29 33.92
C ALA A 323 -3.43 -19.25 32.95
N SER A 324 -4.41 -19.68 32.15
CA SER A 324 -5.14 -18.82 31.21
C SER A 324 -6.63 -18.76 31.57
N LEU A 325 -7.20 -17.55 31.50
CA LEU A 325 -8.63 -17.29 31.70
C LEU A 325 -9.37 -17.00 30.38
N GLY A 326 -8.65 -16.54 29.35
CA GLY A 326 -9.18 -16.27 28.02
C GLY A 326 -8.36 -16.93 26.93
N GLY A 327 -7.70 -16.13 26.09
CA GLY A 327 -6.83 -16.63 25.03
C GLY A 327 -6.30 -15.54 24.08
N LEU A 328 -6.07 -15.90 22.83
CA LEU A 328 -5.50 -15.01 21.81
C LEU A 328 -6.55 -14.62 20.79
N SER A 329 -6.64 -13.33 20.46
CA SER A 329 -7.57 -12.81 19.45
C SER A 329 -6.83 -12.05 18.36
N ILE A 330 -7.13 -12.33 17.09
CA ILE A 330 -6.51 -11.68 15.93
C ILE A 330 -7.56 -10.98 15.07
N ASP A 331 -7.21 -9.80 14.58
CA ASP A 331 -8.09 -8.96 13.77
C ASP A 331 -7.31 -8.07 12.79
N ASP A 332 -8.01 -7.45 11.82
CA ASP A 332 -7.49 -6.48 10.84
C ASP A 332 -6.20 -6.96 10.13
N ILE A 333 -6.21 -8.20 9.63
CA ILE A 333 -5.07 -8.82 8.95
C ILE A 333 -4.90 -8.20 7.57
N ASN A 334 -3.74 -7.59 7.33
CA ASN A 334 -3.39 -7.02 6.03
C ASN A 334 -2.06 -7.59 5.53
N LEU A 335 -2.00 -7.91 4.24
CA LEU A 335 -0.79 -8.38 3.58
C LEU A 335 -0.54 -7.58 2.31
N SER A 336 0.67 -7.05 2.20
CA SER A 336 1.13 -6.30 1.04
C SER A 336 2.58 -6.61 0.67
N GLU A 337 2.92 -6.52 -0.61
CA GLU A 337 4.28 -6.67 -1.13
C GLU A 337 5.10 -5.39 -0.96
N THR A 338 5.22 -4.97 0.30
CA THR A 338 5.93 -3.79 0.79
C THR A 338 6.96 -4.20 1.83
N ARG A 339 7.88 -3.29 2.19
CA ARG A 339 8.77 -3.50 3.34
C ARG A 339 8.02 -3.16 4.62
N CYS A 340 8.21 -3.96 5.67
CA CYS A 340 7.72 -3.59 6.99
C CYS A 340 8.48 -2.38 7.55
N PRO A 341 7.84 -1.57 8.41
CA PRO A 341 8.55 -0.53 9.14
C PRO A 341 9.67 -1.14 9.99
N HIS A 342 10.80 -0.43 10.12
CA HIS A 342 11.92 -0.92 10.93
C HIS A 342 11.59 -0.92 12.42
N HIS A 343 10.85 0.09 12.87
CA HIS A 343 10.41 0.22 14.26
C HIS A 343 8.98 0.75 14.32
N VAL A 344 8.29 0.41 15.41
CA VAL A 344 6.96 0.90 15.72
C VAL A 344 6.99 1.53 17.10
N TRP A 345 6.62 2.80 17.18
CA TRP A 345 6.39 3.48 18.44
C TRP A 345 4.90 3.51 18.73
N HIS A 346 4.48 2.64 19.66
CA HIS A 346 3.12 2.58 20.19
C HIS A 346 2.97 3.57 21.35
N ILE A 347 2.01 4.47 21.26
CA ILE A 347 1.66 5.42 22.31
C ILE A 347 0.25 5.10 22.78
N ARG A 348 0.14 4.66 24.03
CA ARG A 348 -1.13 4.32 24.69
C ARG A 348 -1.72 5.52 25.42
N ASN A 349 -3.03 5.50 25.61
CA ASN A 349 -3.78 6.55 26.30
C ASN A 349 -3.48 7.94 25.74
N PHE A 350 -3.47 8.07 24.40
CA PHE A 350 -2.97 9.24 23.70
C PHE A 350 -3.82 10.50 23.97
N THR A 351 -5.14 10.35 24.10
CA THR A 351 -6.08 11.45 24.24
C THR A 351 -5.78 12.30 25.48
N GLN A 352 -5.30 11.69 26.57
CA GLN A 352 -4.93 12.42 27.80
C GLN A 352 -3.67 13.30 27.62
N LEU A 353 -2.85 13.03 26.60
CA LEU A 353 -1.62 13.77 26.31
C LEU A 353 -1.91 15.06 25.54
N ILE A 354 -3.04 15.10 24.82
CA ILE A 354 -3.46 16.26 24.03
C ILE A 354 -3.85 17.41 24.98
N GLY A 355 -3.06 18.49 24.97
CA GLY A 355 -3.30 19.67 25.83
C GLY A 355 -2.81 19.52 27.27
N SER A 356 -2.11 18.42 27.59
CA SER A 356 -1.44 18.22 28.87
C SER A 356 -0.08 18.96 28.90
N PRO A 357 0.36 19.51 30.05
CA PRO A 357 1.71 20.07 30.20
C PRO A 357 2.84 19.04 30.01
N ASN A 358 2.51 17.74 30.03
CA ASN A 358 3.43 16.65 29.71
C ASN A 358 3.17 16.04 28.32
N GLY A 359 2.46 16.76 27.45
CA GLY A 359 2.08 16.28 26.12
C GLY A 359 3.26 16.07 25.17
N SER A 360 4.40 16.71 25.43
CA SER A 360 5.61 16.53 24.62
C SER A 360 6.59 15.58 25.28
N PHE A 361 6.98 14.52 24.57
CA PHE A 361 7.82 13.44 25.10
C PHE A 361 8.63 12.75 24.00
N TYR A 362 9.58 11.91 24.43
CA TYR A 362 10.49 11.19 23.54
C TYR A 362 10.10 9.72 23.43
N SER A 363 10.34 9.14 22.27
CA SER A 363 10.24 7.70 22.05
C SER A 363 11.30 6.94 22.86
N PRO A 364 11.15 5.61 23.03
CA PRO A 364 12.26 4.73 23.35
C PRO A 364 13.43 4.90 22.36
N PRO A 365 14.66 4.53 22.73
CA PRO A 365 15.78 4.52 21.80
C PRO A 365 15.63 3.38 20.78
N PHE A 366 15.98 3.66 19.53
CA PHE A 366 15.98 2.70 18.43
C PHE A 366 17.34 2.67 17.73
N TYR A 367 17.63 1.60 16.99
CA TYR A 367 18.82 1.48 16.14
C TYR A 367 18.43 1.36 14.66
N SER A 368 19.03 2.18 13.79
CA SER A 368 18.81 2.07 12.34
C SER A 368 19.43 0.80 11.76
N SER A 369 19.11 0.49 10.50
CA SER A 369 19.69 -0.65 9.78
C SER A 369 21.23 -0.57 9.64
N LYS A 370 21.79 0.64 9.61
CA LYS A 370 23.25 0.89 9.63
C LYS A 370 23.85 0.93 11.04
N GLY A 371 23.04 0.85 12.09
CA GLY A 371 23.48 0.81 13.48
C GLY A 371 23.52 2.16 14.19
N TYR A 372 23.04 3.26 13.60
CA TYR A 372 22.92 4.56 14.28
C TYR A 372 21.80 4.52 15.33
N ALA A 373 22.08 4.96 16.55
CA ALA A 373 21.04 5.10 17.57
C ALA A 373 20.26 6.40 17.39
N PHE A 374 18.94 6.35 17.60
CA PHE A 374 18.09 7.53 17.45
C PHE A 374 16.87 7.55 18.39
N GLN A 375 16.25 8.72 18.51
CA GLN A 375 14.97 8.97 19.19
C GLN A 375 14.08 9.90 18.36
N ILE A 376 12.78 9.77 18.55
CA ILE A 376 11.76 10.69 18.03
C ILE A 376 11.22 11.53 19.18
N TYR A 377 11.14 12.84 18.97
CA TYR A 377 10.46 13.77 19.86
C TYR A 377 9.10 14.14 19.26
N LEU A 378 8.04 13.88 20.02
CA LEU A 378 6.69 14.33 19.71
C LEU A 378 6.40 15.60 20.51
N ASN A 379 6.02 16.67 19.83
CA ASN A 379 5.65 17.95 20.43
C ASN A 379 4.14 18.17 20.30
N LEU A 380 3.44 18.12 21.43
CA LEU A 380 2.01 18.44 21.54
C LEU A 380 1.75 19.80 22.23
N ASP A 381 2.78 20.52 22.66
CA ASP A 381 2.61 21.82 23.33
C ASP A 381 2.27 22.95 22.34
N SER A 382 2.60 22.76 21.06
CA SER A 382 2.40 23.75 19.99
C SER A 382 1.03 23.65 19.31
N LEU A 383 0.02 23.12 20.00
CA LEU A 383 -1.35 22.97 19.48
C LEU A 383 -1.89 24.30 18.92
N PRO A 384 -2.65 24.27 17.82
CA PRO A 384 -3.26 23.08 17.18
C PRO A 384 -2.30 22.29 16.27
N LYS A 385 -1.01 22.63 16.22
CA LYS A 385 0.00 21.95 15.39
C LYS A 385 0.76 20.91 16.19
N ILE A 386 0.90 19.73 15.59
CA ILE A 386 1.68 18.62 16.15
C ILE A 386 3.04 18.63 15.47
N GLY A 387 4.10 18.67 16.28
CA GLY A 387 5.48 18.67 15.81
C GLY A 387 6.14 17.30 16.00
N MET A 388 7.00 16.88 15.07
CA MET A 388 7.77 15.65 15.18
C MET A 388 9.22 15.87 14.77
N TYR A 389 10.17 15.42 15.59
CA TYR A 389 11.60 15.67 15.38
C TYR A 389 12.42 14.40 15.57
N PHE A 390 13.32 14.12 14.63
CA PHE A 390 14.30 13.06 14.71
C PHE A 390 15.58 13.56 15.37
N HIS A 391 16.13 12.76 16.27
CA HIS A 391 17.40 13.01 16.96
C HIS A 391 18.31 11.79 16.84
N LEU A 392 19.56 11.99 16.44
CA LEU A 392 20.60 11.00 16.71
C LEU A 392 20.96 11.03 18.19
N ILE A 393 21.19 9.87 18.79
CA ILE A 393 21.61 9.73 20.19
C ILE A 393 22.91 8.93 20.25
N SER A 394 23.64 9.05 21.36
CA SER A 394 24.83 8.22 21.57
C SER A 394 24.44 6.73 21.65
N GLY A 395 24.99 5.92 20.76
CA GLY A 395 24.75 4.49 20.67
C GLY A 395 26.00 3.64 20.93
N ALA A 396 25.80 2.34 21.11
CA ALA A 396 26.89 1.38 21.33
C ALA A 396 27.82 1.23 20.10
N ASN A 397 27.31 1.51 18.90
CA ASN A 397 28.04 1.32 17.64
C ASN A 397 28.83 2.56 17.21
N ASP A 398 28.69 3.70 17.91
CA ASP A 398 29.14 5.01 17.45
C ASP A 398 30.64 5.09 17.07
N ASP A 399 31.49 4.28 17.69
CA ASP A 399 32.93 4.23 17.41
C ASP A 399 33.27 3.61 16.06
N GLN A 400 32.35 2.83 15.48
CA GLN A 400 32.51 2.13 14.20
C GLN A 400 31.73 2.79 13.06
N LEU A 401 30.91 3.79 13.37
CA LEU A 401 30.05 4.47 12.39
C LEU A 401 30.76 5.66 11.74
N GLU A 402 30.32 5.99 10.53
CA GLU A 402 30.77 7.18 9.82
C GLU A 402 30.10 8.44 10.39
N TRP A 403 30.87 9.53 10.51
CA TRP A 403 30.39 10.80 11.01
C TRP A 403 30.96 11.97 10.19
N PRO A 404 30.16 13.00 9.86
CA PRO A 404 28.72 13.16 10.13
C PRO A 404 27.85 12.11 9.44
N CYS A 405 26.71 11.74 10.04
CA CYS A 405 25.84 10.64 9.58
C CYS A 405 25.38 10.84 8.12
N PRO A 406 25.87 10.03 7.16
CA PRO A 406 25.68 10.33 5.74
C PRO A 406 24.41 9.68 5.19
N TRP A 407 23.54 10.49 4.59
CA TRP A 407 22.45 10.09 3.69
C TRP A 407 21.50 9.00 4.22
N GLN A 408 21.23 9.03 5.52
CA GLN A 408 20.19 8.19 6.11
C GLN A 408 18.85 8.90 5.94
N GLN A 409 17.94 8.30 5.18
CA GLN A 409 16.56 8.78 5.08
C GLN A 409 15.78 8.23 6.27
N VAL A 410 15.17 9.15 7.02
CA VAL A 410 14.28 8.88 8.14
C VAL A 410 12.87 9.16 7.66
N THR A 411 12.04 8.13 7.63
CA THR A 411 10.61 8.22 7.32
C THR A 411 9.81 8.01 8.59
N ILE A 412 8.94 8.97 8.90
CA ILE A 412 8.06 8.99 10.07
C ILE A 412 6.62 8.98 9.57
N THR A 413 5.84 8.00 10.00
CA THR A 413 4.45 7.83 9.57
C THR A 413 3.53 7.67 10.77
N ILE A 414 2.56 8.58 10.96
CA ILE A 414 1.43 8.35 11.87
C ILE A 414 0.42 7.50 11.12
N LEU A 415 0.16 6.30 11.63
CA LEU A 415 -0.70 5.31 10.99
C LEU A 415 -2.17 5.72 11.12
N ASP A 416 -2.87 5.79 9.99
CA ASP A 416 -4.33 5.68 9.96
C ASP A 416 -4.70 4.21 10.15
N GLN A 417 -5.36 3.88 11.25
CA GLN A 417 -5.65 2.50 11.68
C GLN A 417 -6.95 1.95 11.08
N THR A 418 -7.38 2.50 9.95
CA THR A 418 -8.48 1.96 9.15
C THR A 418 -8.23 0.46 8.84
N PRO A 419 -9.23 -0.43 8.99
CA PRO A 419 -9.08 -1.89 8.84
C PRO A 419 -8.41 -2.31 7.54
N ASP A 420 -8.85 -1.76 6.41
CA ASP A 420 -8.30 -2.06 5.09
C ASP A 420 -7.11 -1.15 4.76
N ILE A 421 -5.94 -1.74 4.56
CA ILE A 421 -4.70 -1.02 4.20
C ILE A 421 -4.87 -0.12 2.96
N ARG A 422 -5.78 -0.44 2.05
CA ARG A 422 -6.04 0.33 0.83
C ARG A 422 -6.76 1.66 1.09
N GLN A 423 -7.44 1.78 2.22
CA GLN A 423 -8.24 2.96 2.60
C GLN A 423 -7.54 3.85 3.62
N ARG A 424 -6.30 3.50 4.00
CA ARG A 424 -5.52 4.26 4.98
C ARG A 424 -4.94 5.51 4.33
N MET A 425 -5.24 6.67 4.92
CA MET A 425 -4.62 7.95 4.55
C MET A 425 -3.56 8.34 5.57
N SER A 426 -2.59 7.44 5.79
CA SER A 426 -1.56 7.61 6.82
C SER A 426 -0.72 8.86 6.55
N LYS A 427 -0.35 9.61 7.61
CA LYS A 427 0.41 10.84 7.44
C LYS A 427 1.89 10.57 7.55
N GLN A 428 2.60 10.73 6.43
CA GLN A 428 4.03 10.49 6.32
C GLN A 428 4.80 11.78 6.00
N GLN A 429 5.97 11.94 6.62
CA GLN A 429 7.03 12.85 6.15
C GLN A 429 8.40 12.19 6.34
N SER A 430 9.35 12.58 5.49
CA SER A 430 10.71 12.05 5.54
C SER A 430 11.73 13.18 5.51
N LEU A 431 12.88 12.96 6.16
CA LEU A 431 14.04 13.83 6.10
C LEU A 431 15.28 12.98 5.86
N THR A 432 16.33 13.59 5.31
CA THR A 432 17.60 12.90 5.06
C THR A 432 18.71 13.58 5.85
N THR A 433 19.61 12.80 6.44
CA THR A 433 20.79 13.33 7.13
C THR A 433 21.82 13.80 6.10
N ASP A 434 21.88 15.11 5.86
CA ASP A 434 22.91 15.73 5.02
C ASP A 434 24.23 15.88 5.79
N PRO A 435 25.29 15.11 5.47
CA PRO A 435 26.54 15.16 6.23
C PRO A 435 27.26 16.51 6.13
N PHE A 436 26.88 17.37 5.17
CA PHE A 436 27.48 18.70 4.96
C PHE A 436 26.72 19.82 5.67
N LEU A 437 25.57 19.53 6.29
CA LEU A 437 24.80 20.53 7.01
C LEU A 437 25.57 21.02 8.25
N THR A 438 25.93 22.30 8.25
CA THR A 438 26.61 22.97 9.38
C THR A 438 25.64 23.82 10.19
N ILE A 439 25.99 24.05 11.46
CA ILE A 439 25.30 24.99 12.35
C ILE A 439 26.17 26.24 12.57
N ASP A 440 25.57 27.31 13.10
CA ASP A 440 26.19 28.66 13.20
C ASP A 440 27.56 28.70 13.89
N ASN A 441 27.86 27.72 14.76
CA ASN A 441 29.14 27.62 15.46
C ASN A 441 30.23 26.85 14.66
N GLY A 442 29.95 26.48 13.40
CA GLY A 442 30.87 25.76 12.51
C GLY A 442 30.88 24.23 12.65
N ASN A 443 30.17 23.67 13.64
CA ASN A 443 30.06 22.21 13.76
C ASN A 443 29.06 21.63 12.74
N TYR A 444 29.17 20.33 12.44
CA TYR A 444 28.18 19.63 11.63
C TYR A 444 26.94 19.28 12.47
N PHE A 445 25.75 19.45 11.88
CA PHE A 445 24.48 19.18 12.54
C PHE A 445 24.32 17.70 12.90
N TRP A 446 24.71 16.82 11.98
CA TRP A 446 24.62 15.36 12.11
C TRP A 446 25.96 14.71 12.55
N ASP A 447 26.84 15.47 13.21
CA ASP A 447 28.05 14.91 13.82
C ASP A 447 27.69 14.01 15.02
N ARG A 448 28.69 13.30 15.54
CA ARG A 448 28.53 12.35 16.65
C ARG A 448 27.89 13.02 17.87
N PRO A 449 26.80 12.47 18.44
CA PRO A 449 26.11 13.07 19.60
C PRO A 449 27.00 13.31 20.82
N SER A 450 28.06 12.51 21.03
CA SER A 450 29.03 12.77 22.09
C SER A 450 29.86 14.05 21.92
N LYS A 451 29.94 14.58 20.69
CA LYS A 451 30.69 15.79 20.34
C LYS A 451 29.80 17.02 20.23
N VAL A 452 28.59 16.89 19.69
CA VAL A 452 27.69 18.02 19.39
C VAL A 452 26.36 18.00 20.14
N GLY A 453 26.07 16.91 20.86
CA GLY A 453 24.82 16.71 21.59
C GLY A 453 24.81 17.32 22.99
N ALA A 454 23.62 17.31 23.58
CA ALA A 454 23.40 17.68 24.98
C ALA A 454 23.22 16.42 25.84
N GLN A 455 23.67 16.50 27.09
CA GLN A 455 23.55 15.40 28.05
C GLN A 455 22.11 15.28 28.55
N VAL A 456 21.54 14.08 28.46
CA VAL A 456 20.17 13.75 28.86
C VAL A 456 20.16 12.44 29.65
N ILE A 457 19.06 12.16 30.35
CA ILE A 457 18.87 10.96 31.17
C ILE A 457 17.68 10.16 30.60
N PHE A 458 17.88 8.86 30.39
CA PHE A 458 16.80 7.92 30.05
C PHE A 458 15.87 7.71 31.25
N PRO A 459 14.63 7.20 31.06
CA PRO A 459 13.70 6.92 32.17
C PRO A 459 14.27 6.00 33.26
N ASN A 460 15.24 5.13 32.93
CA ASN A 460 15.91 4.24 33.88
C ASN A 460 17.07 4.89 34.65
N GLY A 461 17.37 6.18 34.43
CA GLY A 461 18.45 6.92 35.09
C GLY A 461 19.79 6.92 34.35
N THR A 462 19.95 6.17 33.25
CA THR A 462 21.19 6.14 32.47
C THR A 462 21.40 7.45 31.70
N GLN A 463 22.60 8.03 31.81
CA GLN A 463 22.98 9.22 31.07
C GLN A 463 23.39 8.88 29.63
N PHE A 464 23.00 9.72 28.68
CA PHE A 464 23.35 9.61 27.27
C PHE A 464 23.43 11.00 26.62
N GLN A 465 23.95 11.08 25.40
CA GLN A 465 24.06 12.33 24.65
C GLN A 465 23.03 12.35 23.51
N ARG A 466 22.25 13.42 23.41
CA ARG A 466 21.23 13.62 22.36
C ARG A 466 21.68 14.74 21.41
N GLY A 467 21.82 14.42 20.13
CA GLY A 467 22.05 15.40 19.08
C GLY A 467 20.89 16.38 18.90
N ARG A 468 21.10 17.41 18.09
CA ARG A 468 20.04 18.38 17.76
C ARG A 468 18.91 17.68 16.99
N GLY A 469 17.68 18.16 17.22
CA GLY A 469 16.50 17.63 16.55
C GLY A 469 16.24 18.32 15.22
N ARG A 470 15.97 17.54 14.17
CA ARG A 470 15.45 18.05 12.89
C ARG A 470 14.13 17.37 12.61
N GLY A 471 13.16 18.13 12.11
CA GLY A 471 11.87 17.55 11.75
C GLY A 471 10.86 18.61 11.35
N PHE A 472 9.61 18.36 11.69
CA PHE A 472 8.46 19.03 11.10
C PHE A 472 7.63 19.67 12.21
N PRO A 473 7.75 21.00 12.43
CA PRO A 473 6.94 21.71 13.41
C PRO A 473 5.43 21.67 13.11
N ASN A 474 5.07 21.50 11.84
CA ASN A 474 3.70 21.33 11.36
C ASN A 474 3.57 19.94 10.71
N PHE A 475 3.79 18.87 11.47
CA PHE A 475 3.68 17.51 10.94
C PHE A 475 2.22 17.19 10.56
N MET A 476 1.31 17.49 11.48
CA MET A 476 -0.14 17.29 11.37
C MET A 476 -0.88 18.34 12.23
N SER A 477 -2.15 18.62 11.95
CA SER A 477 -3.02 19.39 12.84
C SER A 477 -3.79 18.48 13.78
N GLN A 478 -4.22 19.00 14.93
CA GLN A 478 -5.07 18.27 15.87
C GLN A 478 -6.39 17.83 15.24
N GLU A 479 -6.95 18.63 14.34
CA GLU A 479 -8.18 18.32 13.63
C GLU A 479 -8.01 17.15 12.66
N MET A 480 -6.92 17.16 11.88
CA MET A 480 -6.56 16.01 11.03
C MET A 480 -6.36 14.74 11.87
N LEU A 481 -5.69 14.85 13.02
CA LEU A 481 -5.50 13.71 13.92
C LEU A 481 -6.83 13.09 14.41
N LYS A 482 -7.88 13.90 14.55
CA LYS A 482 -9.23 13.45 14.97
C LYS A 482 -10.13 13.03 13.80
N SER A 483 -9.72 13.26 12.56
CA SER A 483 -10.59 13.12 11.39
C SER A 483 -10.78 11.69 10.89
N ARG A 484 -9.84 10.79 11.20
CA ARG A 484 -9.80 9.38 10.79
C ARG A 484 -9.36 8.51 11.96
N ASP A 485 -9.04 7.24 11.71
CA ASP A 485 -8.61 6.30 12.75
C ASP A 485 -7.11 6.45 13.11
N PHE A 486 -6.58 7.67 13.17
CA PHE A 486 -5.23 7.90 13.70
C PHE A 486 -5.16 7.59 15.20
N ILE A 487 -6.22 7.95 15.94
CA ILE A 487 -6.44 7.55 17.34
C ILE A 487 -7.55 6.49 17.33
N LYS A 488 -7.20 5.26 17.69
CA LYS A 488 -8.13 4.12 17.75
C LYS A 488 -7.86 3.35 19.03
N GLY A 489 -8.90 3.08 19.83
CA GLY A 489 -8.70 2.49 21.17
C GLY A 489 -7.87 3.34 22.14
N ASP A 490 -7.84 4.66 21.93
CA ASP A 490 -6.93 5.60 22.60
C ASP A 490 -5.43 5.33 22.35
N ASP A 491 -5.12 4.57 21.29
CA ASP A 491 -3.80 4.23 20.84
C ASP A 491 -3.42 5.00 19.56
N VAL A 492 -2.15 5.35 19.46
CA VAL A 492 -1.51 5.90 18.25
C VAL A 492 -0.27 5.08 17.93
N TYR A 493 -0.11 4.71 16.65
CA TYR A 493 1.08 4.04 16.15
C TYR A 493 1.87 4.97 15.22
N ILE A 494 3.15 5.14 15.55
CA ILE A 494 4.11 5.87 14.73
C ILE A 494 5.10 4.87 14.15
N LEU A 495 5.03 4.67 12.84
CA LEU A 495 5.91 3.78 12.10
C LEU A 495 7.19 4.52 11.70
N LEU A 496 8.34 3.87 11.87
CA LEU A 496 9.65 4.47 11.68
C LEU A 496 10.50 3.58 10.76
N THR A 497 11.00 4.17 9.68
CA THR A 497 11.96 3.53 8.78
C THR A 497 13.17 4.43 8.64
N VAL A 498 14.35 3.90 8.93
CA VAL A 498 15.64 4.60 8.76
C VAL A 498 16.54 3.73 7.89
N GLU A 499 16.85 4.22 6.70
CA GLU A 499 17.59 3.47 5.68
C GLU A 499 18.60 4.33 4.92
N ASP A 500 19.63 3.67 4.41
CA ASP A 500 20.68 4.29 3.63
C ASP A 500 20.23 4.50 2.19
N ILE A 501 20.21 5.76 1.75
CA ILE A 501 19.81 6.13 0.39
C ILE A 501 20.98 6.65 -0.46
N SER A 502 22.23 6.43 -0.01
CA SER A 502 23.41 6.91 -0.71
C SER A 502 23.54 6.34 -2.14
N HIS A 503 22.99 5.15 -2.37
CA HIS A 503 22.92 4.49 -3.68
C HIS A 503 22.13 5.29 -4.72
N LEU A 504 21.27 6.23 -4.30
CA LEU A 504 20.55 7.11 -5.22
C LEU A 504 21.44 8.24 -5.76
N ASN A 505 22.60 8.50 -5.14
CA ASN A 505 23.53 9.56 -5.54
C ASN A 505 24.42 9.18 -6.76
N THR A 506 24.11 8.10 -7.48
CA THR A 506 24.89 7.73 -8.67
C THR A 506 24.63 8.71 -9.82
N GLN A 507 25.45 9.76 -9.93
CA GLN A 507 25.57 10.66 -11.10
C GLN A 507 26.12 9.97 -12.37
N ASN A 508 25.98 8.65 -12.49
CA ASN A 508 26.60 7.83 -13.54
C ASN A 508 25.63 6.86 -14.22
N ASP A 509 24.33 7.13 -14.19
CA ASP A 509 23.59 6.77 -15.39
C ASP A 509 23.98 7.79 -16.45
N PRO A 510 24.56 7.37 -17.59
CA PRO A 510 24.57 8.25 -18.73
C PRO A 510 23.14 8.74 -18.89
N LEU A 511 22.94 10.05 -19.10
CA LEU A 511 21.86 10.49 -19.99
C LEU A 511 21.80 9.41 -21.07
N PRO A 512 20.70 8.67 -21.30
CA PRO A 512 20.69 7.62 -22.29
C PRO A 512 21.26 8.24 -23.55
N THR A 513 22.52 7.92 -23.81
CA THR A 513 23.22 8.46 -24.94
C THR A 513 22.55 7.65 -26.01
N LEU A 514 21.63 8.32 -26.71
CA LEU A 514 21.07 7.88 -27.96
C LEU A 514 22.26 7.69 -28.91
N ASN A 515 22.98 6.59 -28.72
CA ASN A 515 23.91 6.04 -29.68
C ASN A 515 23.03 5.28 -30.66
N VAL A 516 22.32 6.10 -31.44
CA VAL A 516 21.42 5.72 -32.50
C VAL A 516 22.29 5.20 -33.63
N ASN A 517 22.66 3.92 -33.54
CA ASN A 517 22.51 3.09 -34.72
C ASN A 517 21.07 2.60 -34.69
N ASP A 518 20.22 3.39 -35.34
CA ASP A 518 18.78 3.21 -35.38
C ASP A 518 18.42 1.85 -36.00
N LEU A 519 18.23 0.83 -35.17
CA LEU A 519 17.68 -0.46 -35.61
C LEU A 519 16.30 -0.26 -36.27
N CYS A 520 15.54 0.77 -35.86
CA CYS A 520 14.28 1.17 -36.49
C CYS A 520 14.43 1.96 -37.80
N ALA A 521 15.63 2.45 -38.16
CA ALA A 521 15.88 2.99 -39.51
C ALA A 521 16.01 1.88 -40.56
N SER A 522 16.43 0.67 -40.15
CA SER A 522 16.54 -0.50 -41.04
C SER A 522 15.35 -1.46 -40.95
N PHE A 523 14.58 -1.41 -39.86
CA PHE A 523 13.42 -2.25 -39.61
C PHE A 523 12.13 -1.42 -39.66
N ARG A 524 11.41 -1.49 -40.78
CA ARG A 524 10.20 -0.70 -41.03
C ARG A 524 8.93 -1.49 -40.71
N CYS A 525 8.07 -0.91 -39.88
CA CYS A 525 6.74 -1.41 -39.61
C CYS A 525 5.75 -0.98 -40.71
N GLU A 526 4.78 -1.83 -40.98
CA GLU A 526 3.68 -1.60 -41.91
C GLU A 526 2.43 -1.14 -41.17
N ASN A 527 1.45 -0.59 -41.90
CA ASN A 527 0.13 -0.21 -41.37
C ASN A 527 0.16 0.71 -40.13
N ASP A 528 1.05 1.71 -40.15
CA ASP A 528 1.29 2.66 -39.05
C ASP A 528 1.71 1.99 -37.73
N GLY A 529 2.29 0.77 -37.80
CA GLY A 529 2.92 0.13 -36.66
C GLY A 529 4.09 0.97 -36.13
N ILE A 530 4.25 1.01 -34.81
CA ILE A 530 5.29 1.78 -34.15
C ILE A 530 6.46 0.85 -33.86
N CYS A 531 7.63 1.13 -34.45
CA CYS A 531 8.86 0.39 -34.13
C CYS A 531 9.32 0.75 -32.72
N ILE A 532 9.54 -0.26 -31.89
CA ILE A 532 10.07 -0.13 -30.54
C ILE A 532 11.31 -1.00 -30.36
N LEU A 533 12.16 -0.62 -29.42
CA LEU A 533 13.30 -1.43 -28.99
C LEU A 533 12.92 -2.21 -27.73
N GLN A 534 12.85 -3.54 -27.83
CA GLN A 534 12.59 -4.42 -26.69
C GLN A 534 13.76 -5.40 -26.55
N ASN A 535 14.44 -5.38 -25.40
CA ASN A 535 15.63 -6.21 -25.12
C ASN A 535 16.72 -6.12 -26.21
N GLY A 536 16.93 -4.93 -26.80
CA GLY A 536 17.95 -4.70 -27.83
C GLY A 536 17.58 -5.20 -29.24
N LYS A 537 16.32 -5.53 -29.51
CA LYS A 537 15.79 -5.88 -30.84
C LYS A 537 14.70 -4.91 -31.27
N ALA A 538 14.63 -4.60 -32.57
CA ALA A 538 13.53 -3.83 -33.15
C ALA A 538 12.31 -4.73 -33.33
N GLU A 539 11.16 -4.29 -32.80
CA GLU A 539 9.88 -5.00 -32.88
C GLU A 539 8.77 -4.00 -33.21
N CYS A 540 7.78 -4.42 -34.00
CA CYS A 540 6.66 -3.55 -34.39
C CYS A 540 5.47 -3.72 -33.45
N ARG A 541 5.06 -2.63 -32.79
CA ARG A 541 3.77 -2.56 -32.10
C ARG A 541 2.67 -2.19 -33.08
N CYS A 542 1.76 -3.12 -33.27
CA CYS A 542 0.68 -3.01 -34.24
C CYS A 542 -0.50 -2.24 -33.69
N ARG A 543 -1.07 -1.38 -34.53
CA ARG A 543 -2.26 -0.60 -34.18
C ARG A 543 -3.49 -1.52 -34.09
N SER A 544 -4.33 -1.25 -33.10
CA SER A 544 -5.65 -1.86 -32.94
C SER A 544 -6.71 -0.78 -32.74
N GLY A 545 -7.94 -1.10 -33.12
CA GLY A 545 -9.16 -0.37 -32.78
C GLY A 545 -10.21 -1.32 -32.25
N ASP A 546 -11.42 -0.83 -32.02
CA ASP A 546 -12.46 -1.57 -31.29
C ASP A 546 -12.83 -2.94 -31.91
N ASP A 547 -12.77 -3.08 -33.24
CA ASP A 547 -13.18 -4.29 -33.98
C ASP A 547 -12.13 -4.79 -35.00
N TRP A 548 -10.90 -4.30 -34.92
CA TRP A 548 -9.81 -4.71 -35.81
C TRP A 548 -8.44 -4.52 -35.17
N TRP A 549 -7.46 -5.32 -35.62
CA TRP A 549 -6.06 -5.20 -35.20
C TRP A 549 -5.13 -5.55 -36.35
N TYR A 550 -3.94 -4.95 -36.38
CA TYR A 550 -2.85 -5.47 -37.21
C TYR A 550 -2.03 -6.52 -36.41
N MET A 551 -1.49 -7.50 -37.10
CA MET A 551 -0.69 -8.60 -36.55
C MET A 551 0.39 -9.03 -37.54
N GLY A 552 1.39 -9.77 -37.06
CA GLY A 552 2.59 -10.12 -37.82
C GLY A 552 3.82 -9.37 -37.33
N GLU A 553 5.00 -9.83 -37.72
CA GLU A 553 6.29 -9.31 -37.23
C GLU A 553 6.50 -7.84 -37.60
N ARG A 554 5.83 -7.38 -38.66
CA ARG A 554 5.84 -5.98 -39.13
C ARG A 554 4.45 -5.35 -39.16
N CYS A 555 3.45 -5.96 -38.52
CA CYS A 555 2.06 -5.53 -38.59
C CYS A 555 1.44 -5.61 -39.98
N GLU A 556 1.93 -6.52 -40.82
CA GLU A 556 1.56 -6.64 -42.22
C GLU A 556 0.16 -7.24 -42.45
N LYS A 557 -0.44 -7.90 -41.45
CA LYS A 557 -1.74 -8.57 -41.57
C LYS A 557 -2.81 -7.84 -40.77
N ARG A 558 -3.99 -7.66 -41.34
CA ARG A 558 -5.16 -7.12 -40.63
C ARG A 558 -6.07 -8.27 -40.17
N GLY A 559 -6.48 -8.25 -38.91
CA GLY A 559 -7.51 -9.08 -38.32
C GLY A 559 -8.74 -8.24 -37.97
N SER A 560 -9.92 -8.87 -37.99
CA SER A 560 -11.17 -8.30 -37.48
C SER A 560 -11.98 -9.37 -36.75
N THR A 561 -12.81 -8.93 -35.79
CA THR A 561 -13.82 -9.74 -35.12
C THR A 561 -14.75 -10.42 -36.12
N ARG A 562 -15.11 -9.78 -37.25
CA ARG A 562 -15.93 -10.40 -38.30
C ARG A 562 -15.25 -11.60 -38.97
N ASP A 563 -13.97 -11.49 -39.29
CA ASP A 563 -13.24 -12.59 -39.94
C ASP A 563 -13.05 -13.77 -38.98
N THR A 564 -12.84 -13.47 -37.69
CA THR A 564 -12.71 -14.49 -36.65
C THR A 564 -14.05 -15.20 -36.39
N ILE A 565 -15.17 -14.47 -36.39
CA ILE A 565 -16.52 -15.03 -36.30
C ILE A 565 -16.85 -15.87 -37.53
N VAL A 566 -16.49 -15.44 -38.75
CA VAL A 566 -16.73 -16.21 -39.99
C VAL A 566 -15.91 -17.52 -40.02
N ILE A 567 -14.64 -17.48 -39.59
CA ILE A 567 -13.80 -18.67 -39.48
C ILE A 567 -14.29 -19.60 -38.36
N ALA A 568 -14.70 -19.07 -37.21
CA ALA A 568 -15.23 -19.86 -36.10
C ALA A 568 -16.58 -20.51 -36.44
N THR A 569 -17.49 -19.80 -37.12
CA THR A 569 -18.80 -20.32 -37.54
C THR A 569 -18.70 -21.38 -38.64
N SER A 570 -17.80 -21.20 -39.61
CA SER A 570 -17.54 -22.24 -40.62
C SER A 570 -16.90 -23.50 -40.03
N SER A 571 -15.97 -23.34 -39.07
CA SER A 571 -15.31 -24.47 -38.40
C SER A 571 -16.27 -25.25 -37.50
N THR A 572 -17.14 -24.56 -36.74
CA THR A 572 -18.18 -25.22 -35.93
C THR A 572 -19.22 -25.92 -36.79
N ALA A 573 -19.64 -25.32 -37.92
CA ALA A 573 -20.54 -25.97 -38.87
C ALA A 573 -19.94 -27.25 -39.47
N ALA A 574 -18.64 -27.25 -39.83
CA ALA A 574 -17.94 -28.42 -40.35
C ALA A 574 -17.83 -29.54 -39.30
N VAL A 575 -17.53 -29.21 -38.04
CA VAL A 575 -17.48 -30.19 -36.93
C VAL A 575 -18.86 -30.76 -36.64
N PHE A 576 -19.91 -29.93 -36.64
CA PHE A 576 -21.29 -30.40 -36.47
C PHE A 576 -21.71 -31.34 -37.60
N ALA A 577 -21.39 -31.02 -38.85
CA ALA A 577 -21.68 -31.89 -39.98
C ALA A 577 -20.96 -33.24 -39.87
N LEU A 578 -19.68 -33.23 -39.47
CA LEU A 578 -18.89 -34.45 -39.25
C LEU A 578 -19.49 -35.31 -38.12
N MET A 579 -19.84 -34.70 -36.99
CA MET A 579 -20.47 -35.38 -35.87
C MET A 579 -21.82 -35.98 -36.27
N LEU A 580 -22.63 -35.25 -37.05
CA LEU A 580 -23.92 -35.75 -37.53
C LEU A 580 -23.74 -36.95 -38.48
N ILE A 581 -22.75 -36.92 -39.37
CA ILE A 581 -22.39 -38.05 -40.23
C ILE A 581 -21.95 -39.26 -39.39
N ILE A 582 -21.06 -39.08 -38.42
CA ILE A 582 -20.60 -40.15 -37.53
C ILE A 582 -21.77 -40.76 -36.77
N THR A 583 -22.70 -39.92 -36.29
CA THR A 583 -23.88 -40.38 -35.55
C THR A 583 -24.82 -41.17 -36.45
N LEU A 584 -25.10 -40.69 -37.66
CA LEU A 584 -25.92 -41.39 -38.64
C LEU A 584 -25.30 -42.72 -39.08
N VAL A 585 -23.99 -42.76 -39.31
CA VAL A 585 -23.25 -43.99 -39.63
C VAL A 585 -23.30 -44.96 -38.45
N SER A 586 -23.10 -44.47 -37.23
CA SER A 586 -23.16 -45.28 -36.01
C SER A 586 -24.56 -45.88 -35.79
N VAL A 587 -25.62 -45.09 -35.99
CA VAL A 587 -27.02 -45.53 -35.93
C VAL A 587 -27.34 -46.53 -37.04
N TYR A 588 -26.83 -46.30 -38.26
CA TYR A 588 -26.99 -47.25 -39.37
C TYR A 588 -26.28 -48.58 -39.08
N CYS A 589 -25.04 -48.53 -38.58
CA CYS A 589 -24.26 -49.71 -38.19
C CYS A 589 -24.91 -50.47 -37.03
N THR A 590 -25.41 -49.79 -36.00
CA THR A 590 -26.15 -50.43 -34.90
C THR A 590 -27.47 -51.03 -35.38
N ARG A 591 -28.28 -50.31 -36.18
CA ARG A 591 -29.49 -50.89 -36.79
C ARG A 591 -29.19 -52.10 -37.66
N LYS A 592 -28.09 -52.08 -38.42
CA LYS A 592 -27.66 -53.23 -39.24
C LYS A 592 -27.17 -54.41 -38.37
N LYS A 593 -26.53 -54.14 -37.23
CA LYS A 593 -26.10 -55.16 -36.26
C LYS A 593 -27.30 -55.81 -35.56
N TYR A 594 -28.28 -55.01 -35.12
CA TYR A 594 -29.52 -55.51 -34.50
C TYR A 594 -30.51 -56.15 -35.48
N ARG A 595 -30.38 -55.91 -36.79
CA ARG A 595 -31.11 -56.68 -37.82
C ARG A 595 -30.48 -58.05 -38.13
N LYS A 596 -29.28 -58.34 -37.61
CA LYS A 596 -28.50 -59.55 -37.96
C LYS A 596 -28.31 -60.56 -36.81
N GLU A 597 -28.89 -60.35 -35.64
CA GLU A 597 -28.90 -61.36 -34.57
C GLU A 597 -30.31 -61.90 -34.30
N PRO A 598 -30.63 -63.13 -34.75
CA PRO A 598 -31.77 -63.88 -34.26
C PRO A 598 -31.45 -64.52 -32.91
N SER A 599 -32.28 -64.18 -31.92
CA SER A 599 -32.68 -64.98 -30.75
C SER A 599 -32.03 -66.37 -30.61
N SER A 600 -31.13 -66.54 -29.63
CA SER A 600 -30.83 -67.84 -29.04
C SER A 600 -29.97 -67.74 -27.78
N ARG A 601 -30.60 -67.93 -26.62
CA ARG A 601 -30.23 -68.80 -25.48
C ARG A 601 -30.32 -68.15 -24.11
N THR A 602 -31.42 -68.50 -23.47
CA THR A 602 -31.71 -68.53 -22.04
C THR A 602 -30.68 -69.39 -21.28
N VAL A 603 -30.09 -68.86 -20.21
CA VAL A 603 -29.55 -69.64 -19.08
C VAL A 603 -29.85 -68.89 -17.78
N ASN A 604 -30.50 -69.59 -16.84
CA ASN A 604 -30.90 -69.15 -15.50
C ASN A 604 -29.78 -69.31 -14.46
N THR A 605 -29.61 -68.33 -13.57
CA THR A 605 -29.26 -68.46 -12.11
C THR A 605 -29.39 -67.06 -11.48
N ILE A 606 -30.41 -66.71 -10.70
CA ILE A 606 -30.70 -66.94 -9.25
C ILE A 606 -29.80 -66.15 -8.26
N MET A 607 -30.46 -65.23 -7.52
CA MET A 607 -30.21 -64.64 -6.17
C MET A 607 -28.92 -63.84 -5.94
N GLU A 608 -28.89 -62.73 -5.17
CA GLU A 608 -29.62 -62.42 -3.94
C GLU A 608 -29.54 -60.90 -3.63
N ASN A 609 -30.58 -60.37 -2.96
CA ASN A 609 -30.59 -59.04 -2.33
C ASN A 609 -30.10 -59.19 -0.87
N GLN A 610 -29.13 -58.40 -0.43
CA GLN A 610 -28.93 -58.11 0.99
C GLN A 610 -28.54 -56.64 1.22
N TYR A 611 -29.47 -55.95 1.88
CA TYR A 611 -29.37 -54.83 2.83
C TYR A 611 -28.27 -53.76 2.74
N ALA A 612 -28.78 -52.53 2.79
CA ALA A 612 -28.20 -51.29 3.33
C ALA A 612 -27.11 -51.44 4.40
N LEU A 613 -26.01 -50.70 4.20
CA LEU A 613 -25.56 -49.58 5.04
C LEU A 613 -24.65 -48.66 4.22
#